data_AF-A0A5R9GQU9-F1
#
_entry.id   AF-A0A5R9GQU9-F1
#
_cell.length_a   1.000
_cell.length_b   1.000
_cell.length_c   1.000
_cell.angle_alpha   90.00
_cell.angle_beta   90.00
_cell.angle_gamma   90.00
#
_symmetry.space_group_name_H-M   'P 1'
#
loop_
_entity.id
_entity.type
_entity.pdbx_description
1 polymer ?
#
loop_
_entity_poly.entity_id
_entity_poly.type
_entity_poly.pdbx_seq_one_letter_code
_entity_poly.pdbx_strand_id
1 'polypeptide(L)'
;MAIPDEVQNLIHRKLRFMRREEEREIQLSIQNNYSAMQEEVQSSIVSGAVGRAVITAPLEWFQDIAASAVCLSIQWPEKVWKTIVDLAESSGVLLHNSKEVNAIVDEYAWNIGAEPFTLGYVSPVALEELVIREVSRYGVNADDLFAALQKQLNHEFRLIQCKVLNSARTAREKVGIEIEAYLLSQASRNGNTPELAIIESPEERKERLQHWLEQEVRMRGKSGAINRTAEREGISRQRLSQILDR
;
A
#
# COMPACT_ATOMS: atom_id res chain seq x y z
N MET A 1 -10.97 9.39 -25.23
CA MET A 1 -9.73 10.14 -25.55
C MET A 1 -8.70 9.84 -24.47
N ALA A 2 -7.44 9.65 -24.84
CA ALA A 2 -6.33 9.48 -23.90
C ALA A 2 -5.98 10.81 -23.22
N ILE A 3 -5.31 10.77 -22.07
CA ILE A 3 -4.80 11.98 -21.41
C ILE A 3 -3.74 12.60 -22.34
N PRO A 4 -3.77 13.91 -22.64
CA PRO A 4 -2.72 14.52 -23.46
C PRO A 4 -1.33 14.31 -22.85
N ASP A 5 -0.35 13.96 -23.69
CA ASP A 5 1.02 13.66 -23.26
C ASP A 5 1.65 14.75 -22.37
N GLU A 6 1.32 16.02 -22.64
CA GLU A 6 1.81 17.16 -21.84
C GLU A 6 1.31 17.10 -20.39
N VAL A 7 0.02 16.80 -20.20
CA VAL A 7 -0.61 16.69 -18.88
C VAL A 7 -0.16 15.42 -18.17
N GLN A 8 -0.04 14.31 -18.90
CA GLN A 8 0.51 13.07 -18.36
C GLN A 8 1.95 13.28 -17.86
N ASN A 9 2.80 13.95 -18.64
CA ASN A 9 4.16 14.30 -18.24
C ASN A 9 4.21 15.20 -17.00
N LEU A 10 3.29 16.16 -16.88
CA LEU A 10 3.16 17.02 -15.71
C LEU A 10 2.82 16.20 -14.46
N ILE A 11 1.84 15.29 -14.57
CA ILE A 11 1.44 14.35 -13.51
C ILE A 11 2.65 13.51 -13.07
N HIS A 12 3.34 12.83 -14.00
CA HIS A 12 4.50 12.01 -13.67
C HIS A 12 5.62 12.80 -12.99
N ARG A 13 5.87 14.05 -13.41
CA ARG A 13 6.89 14.91 -12.79
C ARG A 13 6.50 15.28 -11.35
N LYS A 14 5.25 15.67 -11.14
CA LYS A 14 4.75 16.06 -9.81
C LYS A 14 4.75 14.88 -8.85
N LEU A 15 4.27 13.71 -9.29
CA LEU A 15 4.24 12.50 -8.46
C LEU A 15 5.65 12.01 -8.09
N ARG A 16 6.61 12.06 -9.03
CA ARG A 16 8.03 11.77 -8.72
C ARG A 16 8.61 12.75 -7.69
N PHE A 17 8.29 14.02 -7.82
CA PHE A 17 8.74 15.04 -6.88
C PHE A 17 8.16 14.80 -5.48
N MET A 18 6.84 14.63 -5.38
CA MET A 18 6.16 14.33 -4.11
C MET A 18 6.71 13.06 -3.46
N ARG A 19 6.98 12.01 -4.25
CA ARG A 19 7.58 10.79 -3.72
C ARG A 19 8.91 11.11 -3.06
N ARG A 20 9.82 11.81 -3.74
CA ARG A 20 11.13 12.18 -3.17
C ARG A 20 11.02 13.05 -1.92
N GLU A 21 10.03 13.94 -1.85
CA GLU A 21 9.78 14.74 -0.65
C GLU A 21 9.36 13.87 0.52
N GLU A 22 8.39 12.97 0.31
CA GLU A 22 7.94 12.05 1.34
C GLU A 22 9.08 11.13 1.82
N GLU A 23 9.86 10.58 0.89
CA GLU A 23 11.04 9.75 1.22
C GLU A 23 12.06 10.54 2.07
N ARG A 24 12.24 11.84 1.80
CA ARG A 24 13.11 12.72 2.59
C ARG A 24 12.53 12.98 3.99
N GLU A 25 11.23 13.26 4.09
CA GLU A 25 10.56 13.50 5.38
C GLU A 25 10.62 12.27 6.28
N ILE A 26 10.42 11.08 5.72
CA ILE A 26 10.56 9.81 6.44
C ILE A 26 11.99 9.63 6.93
N GLN A 27 13.00 9.88 6.09
CA GLN A 27 14.40 9.79 6.50
C GLN A 27 14.73 10.73 7.66
N LEU A 28 14.24 11.97 7.62
CA LEU A 28 14.40 12.92 8.72
C LEU A 28 13.70 12.44 9.99
N SER A 29 12.47 11.91 9.86
CA SER A 29 11.74 11.35 11.01
C SER A 29 12.48 10.17 11.63
N ILE A 30 13.03 9.25 10.83
CA ILE A 30 13.84 8.12 11.32
C ILE A 30 15.09 8.61 12.04
N GLN A 31 15.77 9.62 11.50
CA GLN A 31 16.96 10.20 12.15
C GLN A 31 16.63 10.86 13.50
N ASN A 32 15.52 11.60 13.57
CA ASN A 32 15.04 12.22 14.80
C ASN A 32 14.65 11.15 15.83
N ASN A 33 13.88 10.15 15.41
CA ASN A 33 13.48 9.05 16.26
C ASN A 33 14.71 8.29 16.75
N TYR A 34 15.70 8.05 15.88
CA TYR A 34 16.95 7.38 16.26
C TYR A 34 17.67 8.13 17.37
N SER A 35 17.80 9.45 17.24
CA SER A 35 18.44 10.29 18.25
C SER A 35 17.73 10.17 19.61
N ALA A 36 16.40 10.23 19.61
CA ALA A 36 15.59 10.06 20.82
C ALA A 36 15.77 8.66 21.46
N MET A 37 15.82 7.62 20.64
CA MET A 37 16.05 6.26 21.14
C MET A 37 17.45 6.11 21.75
N GLN A 38 18.48 6.71 21.17
CA GLN A 38 19.83 6.67 21.75
C GLN A 38 19.86 7.31 23.13
N GLU A 39 19.22 8.46 23.30
CA GLU A 39 19.11 9.13 24.59
C GLU A 39 18.42 8.24 25.63
N GLU A 40 17.35 7.54 25.23
CA GLU A 40 16.65 6.61 26.11
C GLU A 40 17.46 5.36 26.46
N VAL A 41 18.13 4.76 25.48
CA VAL A 41 19.03 3.61 25.68
C VAL A 41 20.15 4.01 26.66
N GLN A 42 20.78 5.17 26.44
CA GLN A 42 21.80 5.69 27.32
C GLN A 42 21.29 5.91 28.75
N SER A 43 20.14 6.59 28.91
CA SER A 43 19.52 6.83 30.21
C SER A 43 19.18 5.51 30.94
N SER A 44 18.72 4.51 30.19
CA SER A 44 18.40 3.19 30.70
C SER A 44 19.64 2.41 31.15
N ILE A 45 20.76 2.52 30.43
CA ILE A 45 22.04 1.91 30.85
C ILE A 45 22.55 2.57 32.13
N VAL A 46 22.56 3.91 32.19
CA VAL A 46 23.05 4.67 33.34
C VAL A 46 22.24 4.36 34.61
N SER A 47 20.93 4.14 34.47
CA SER A 47 20.04 3.75 35.58
C SER A 47 20.08 2.26 35.93
N GLY A 48 20.89 1.45 35.22
CA GLY A 48 21.01 0.01 35.44
C GLY A 48 19.87 -0.83 34.84
N ALA A 49 18.95 -0.22 34.10
CA ALA A 49 17.83 -0.87 33.43
C ALA A 49 18.24 -1.48 32.07
N VAL A 50 19.24 -2.38 32.07
CA VAL A 50 19.82 -2.96 30.84
C VAL A 50 18.78 -3.66 29.96
N GLY A 51 17.81 -4.37 30.55
CA GLY A 51 16.73 -5.01 29.79
C GLY A 51 15.86 -4.01 29.01
N ARG A 52 15.61 -2.81 29.58
CA ARG A 52 14.90 -1.73 28.88
C ARG A 52 15.74 -1.17 27.74
N ALA A 53 17.03 -0.94 28.00
CA ALA A 53 17.97 -0.40 27.03
C ALA A 53 18.15 -1.32 25.80
N VAL A 54 18.17 -2.63 26.02
CA VAL A 54 18.43 -3.60 24.94
C VAL A 54 17.17 -4.06 24.23
N ILE A 55 16.06 -4.27 24.95
CA ILE A 55 14.87 -4.91 24.39
C ILE A 55 13.71 -3.92 24.28
N THR A 56 13.24 -3.40 25.42
CA THR A 56 11.95 -2.68 25.47
C THR A 56 11.97 -1.38 24.66
N ALA A 57 12.92 -0.47 24.93
CA ALA A 57 12.95 0.82 24.25
C ALA A 57 13.19 0.67 22.73
N PRO A 58 14.13 -0.16 22.25
CA PRO A 58 14.28 -0.40 20.82
C PRO A 58 13.04 -1.02 20.16
N LEU A 59 12.33 -1.92 20.85
CA LEU A 59 11.12 -2.52 20.29
C LEU A 59 9.97 -1.51 20.20
N GLU A 60 9.75 -0.71 21.24
CA GLU A 60 8.77 0.39 21.24
C GLU A 60 9.04 1.34 20.06
N TRP A 61 10.30 1.73 19.88
CA TRP A 61 10.73 2.56 18.77
C TRP A 61 10.49 1.94 17.39
N PHE A 62 10.78 0.64 17.25
CA PHE A 62 10.54 -0.10 16.01
C PHE A 62 9.05 -0.11 15.65
N GLN A 63 8.20 -0.30 16.67
CA GLN A 63 6.75 -0.28 16.51
C GLN A 63 6.23 1.10 16.09
N ASP A 64 6.81 2.19 16.61
CA ASP A 64 6.45 3.55 16.21
C ASP A 64 6.77 3.83 14.74
N ILE A 65 7.99 3.49 14.28
CA ILE A 65 8.35 3.63 12.86
C ILE A 65 7.47 2.77 11.97
N ALA A 66 7.19 1.56 12.41
CA ALA A 66 6.30 0.67 11.69
C ALA A 66 4.87 1.21 11.59
N ALA A 67 4.35 1.83 12.66
CA ALA A 67 3.06 2.47 12.65
C ALA A 67 3.02 3.65 11.65
N SER A 68 4.08 4.45 11.60
CA SER A 68 4.22 5.50 10.58
C SER A 68 4.24 4.94 9.16
N ALA A 69 4.99 3.86 8.91
CA ALA A 69 5.05 3.20 7.60
C ALA A 69 3.68 2.65 7.17
N VAL A 70 2.92 2.03 8.08
CA VAL A 70 1.55 1.56 7.83
C VAL A 70 0.64 2.75 7.51
N CYS A 71 0.67 3.80 8.32
CA CYS A 71 -0.14 5.01 8.12
C CYS A 71 0.10 5.62 6.74
N LEU A 72 1.37 5.78 6.36
CA LEU A 72 1.74 6.29 5.05
C LEU A 72 1.27 5.39 3.92
N SER A 73 1.38 4.07 4.08
CA SER A 73 0.90 3.10 3.08
C SER A 73 -0.61 3.20 2.83
N ILE A 74 -1.37 3.64 3.82
CA ILE A 74 -2.81 3.89 3.70
C ILE A 74 -3.08 5.21 2.97
N GLN A 75 -2.33 6.26 3.29
CA GLN A 75 -2.58 7.62 2.79
C GLN A 75 -2.03 7.87 1.38
N TRP A 76 -0.92 7.21 1.03
CA TRP A 76 -0.17 7.50 -0.18
C TRP A 76 -0.98 7.32 -1.48
N PRO A 77 -1.76 6.23 -1.66
CA PRO A 77 -2.60 6.09 -2.85
C PRO A 77 -3.60 7.23 -3.03
N GLU A 78 -4.20 7.71 -1.94
CA GLU A 78 -5.14 8.83 -1.98
C GLU A 78 -4.45 10.15 -2.34
N LYS A 79 -3.25 10.41 -1.80
CA LYS A 79 -2.42 11.57 -2.18
C LYS A 79 -2.11 11.55 -3.68
N VAL A 80 -1.71 10.39 -4.22
CA VAL A 80 -1.44 10.21 -5.66
C VAL A 80 -2.69 10.52 -6.48
N TRP A 81 -3.83 9.93 -6.10
CA TRP A 81 -5.09 10.12 -6.81
C TRP A 81 -5.54 11.58 -6.84
N LYS A 82 -5.58 12.26 -5.68
CA LYS A 82 -5.95 13.68 -5.61
C LYS A 82 -5.06 14.55 -6.47
N THR A 83 -3.75 14.28 -6.49
CA THR A 83 -2.80 15.01 -7.33
C THR A 83 -3.11 14.85 -8.82
N ILE A 84 -3.49 13.64 -9.26
CA ILE A 84 -3.89 13.38 -10.65
C ILE A 84 -5.14 14.21 -11.00
N VAL A 85 -6.17 14.18 -10.14
CA VAL A 85 -7.42 14.94 -10.33
C VAL A 85 -7.15 16.44 -10.38
N ASP A 86 -6.44 16.99 -9.40
CA ASP A 86 -6.15 18.42 -9.31
C ASP A 86 -5.39 18.93 -10.55
N LEU A 87 -4.42 18.15 -11.04
CA LEU A 87 -3.66 18.49 -12.25
C LEU A 87 -4.50 18.36 -13.53
N ALA A 88 -5.37 17.36 -13.63
CA ALA A 88 -6.27 17.21 -14.76
C ALA A 88 -7.28 18.38 -14.82
N GLU A 89 -7.92 18.70 -13.69
CA GLU A 89 -8.89 19.79 -13.58
C GLU A 89 -8.25 21.16 -13.84
N SER A 90 -7.08 21.44 -13.25
CA SER A 90 -6.35 22.69 -13.50
C SER A 90 -5.86 22.84 -14.94
N SER A 91 -5.64 21.73 -15.64
CA SER A 91 -5.28 21.72 -17.06
C SER A 91 -6.50 21.70 -18.00
N GLY A 92 -7.72 21.69 -17.46
CA GLY A 92 -8.96 21.58 -18.24
C GLY A 92 -9.12 20.24 -18.97
N VAL A 93 -8.39 19.21 -18.55
CA VAL A 93 -8.46 17.87 -19.13
C VAL A 93 -9.46 17.03 -18.36
N LEU A 94 -10.42 16.47 -19.09
CA LEU A 94 -11.37 15.53 -18.53
C LEU A 94 -10.75 14.13 -18.55
N LEU A 95 -10.75 13.47 -17.40
CA LEU A 95 -10.37 12.07 -17.30
C LEU A 95 -11.53 11.21 -17.83
N HIS A 96 -11.23 10.26 -18.71
CA HIS A 96 -12.24 9.39 -19.32
C HIS A 96 -11.89 7.91 -19.28
N ASN A 97 -10.61 7.58 -19.10
CA ASN A 97 -10.11 6.23 -19.22
C ASN A 97 -9.66 5.70 -17.85
N SER A 98 -10.52 4.90 -17.22
CA SER A 98 -10.21 4.27 -15.92
C SER A 98 -8.92 3.45 -15.97
N LYS A 99 -8.64 2.75 -17.07
CA LYS A 99 -7.44 1.89 -17.17
C LYS A 99 -6.15 2.70 -17.17
N GLU A 100 -6.13 3.81 -17.89
CA GLU A 100 -4.97 4.70 -17.98
C GLU A 100 -4.70 5.41 -16.65
N VAL A 101 -5.74 5.91 -16.00
CA VAL A 101 -5.64 6.52 -14.67
C VAL A 101 -5.17 5.51 -13.62
N ASN A 102 -5.76 4.30 -13.63
CA ASN A 102 -5.34 3.23 -12.72
C ASN A 102 -3.88 2.82 -12.96
N ALA A 103 -3.40 2.79 -14.20
CA ALA A 103 -2.01 2.49 -14.50
C ALA A 103 -1.04 3.53 -13.91
N ILE A 104 -1.39 4.83 -13.97
CA ILE A 104 -0.59 5.88 -13.31
C ILE A 104 -0.62 5.68 -11.79
N VAL A 105 -1.79 5.40 -11.20
CA VAL A 105 -1.86 5.14 -9.74
C VAL A 105 -1.04 3.90 -9.36
N ASP A 106 -1.07 2.82 -10.15
CA ASP A 106 -0.26 1.62 -9.88
C ASP A 106 1.24 1.90 -9.94
N GLU A 107 1.69 2.74 -10.88
CA GLU A 107 3.09 3.12 -11.00
C GLU A 107 3.59 3.89 -9.76
N TYR A 108 2.78 4.80 -9.21
CA TYR A 108 3.21 5.73 -8.16
C TYR A 108 2.76 5.37 -6.76
N ALA A 109 1.58 4.80 -6.59
CA ALA A 109 1.04 4.43 -5.28
C ALA A 109 1.58 3.09 -4.81
N TRP A 110 1.39 2.05 -5.62
CA TRP A 110 1.87 0.70 -5.40
C TRP A 110 1.45 -0.20 -6.57
N ASN A 111 2.39 -0.93 -7.16
CA ASN A 111 2.10 -1.95 -8.16
C ASN A 111 1.95 -3.30 -7.46
N ILE A 112 0.88 -4.04 -7.78
CA ILE A 112 0.64 -5.39 -7.26
C ILE A 112 1.81 -6.29 -7.71
N GLY A 113 2.68 -6.66 -6.75
CA GLY A 113 3.88 -7.45 -6.99
C GLY A 113 5.20 -6.73 -6.70
N ALA A 114 5.18 -5.41 -6.46
CA ALA A 114 6.30 -4.66 -5.91
C ALA A 114 6.21 -4.58 -4.38
N GLU A 115 7.34 -4.44 -3.68
CA GLU A 115 7.31 -4.06 -2.27
C GLU A 115 6.95 -2.57 -2.14
N PRO A 116 5.99 -2.19 -1.27
CA PRO A 116 5.73 -0.81 -0.95
C PRO A 116 7.01 -0.11 -0.53
N PHE A 117 7.28 1.08 -1.07
CA PHE A 117 8.49 1.83 -0.73
C PHE A 117 8.58 2.15 0.77
N THR A 118 7.42 2.21 1.45
CA THR A 118 7.27 2.36 2.90
C THR A 118 7.94 1.25 3.71
N LEU A 119 8.04 0.03 3.18
CA LEU A 119 8.74 -1.08 3.85
C LEU A 119 10.25 -0.90 3.89
N GLY A 120 10.83 -0.20 2.90
CA GLY A 120 12.27 0.05 2.83
C GLY A 120 12.80 0.83 4.05
N TYR A 121 11.91 1.44 4.82
CA TYR A 121 12.24 2.24 6.01
C TYR A 121 12.20 1.45 7.32
N VAL A 122 11.62 0.25 7.32
CA VAL A 122 11.48 -0.58 8.52
C VAL A 122 12.58 -1.66 8.46
N SER A 123 13.75 -1.38 9.03
CA SER A 123 14.88 -2.33 9.02
C SER A 123 15.17 -2.86 10.43
N PRO A 124 14.81 -4.13 10.73
CA PRO A 124 15.15 -4.74 12.00
C PRO A 124 16.66 -4.88 12.19
N VAL A 125 17.41 -5.11 11.11
CA VAL A 125 18.86 -5.26 11.12
C VAL A 125 19.55 -3.95 11.47
N ALA A 126 19.14 -2.84 10.84
CA ALA A 126 19.76 -1.54 11.11
C ALA A 126 19.54 -1.11 12.57
N LEU A 127 18.37 -1.43 13.13
CA LEU A 127 18.07 -1.17 14.53
C LEU A 127 18.89 -2.05 15.47
N GLU A 128 19.00 -3.35 15.18
CA GLU A 128 19.81 -4.28 15.97
C GLU A 128 21.28 -3.83 16.04
N GLU A 129 21.91 -3.54 14.90
CA GLU A 129 23.31 -3.08 14.81
C GLU A 129 23.55 -1.81 15.63
N LEU A 130 22.57 -0.91 15.60
CA LEU A 130 22.60 0.34 16.31
C LEU A 130 22.53 0.13 17.83
N VAL A 131 21.61 -0.70 18.30
CA VAL A 131 21.45 -1.00 19.74
C VAL A 131 22.70 -1.69 20.25
N ILE A 132 23.22 -2.69 19.52
CA ILE A 132 24.47 -3.37 19.85
C ILE A 132 25.61 -2.36 19.95
N ARG A 133 25.75 -1.47 18.97
CA ARG A 133 26.78 -0.42 18.98
C ARG A 133 26.66 0.49 20.19
N GLU A 134 25.45 0.93 20.52
CA GLU A 134 25.24 1.87 21.64
C GLU A 134 25.52 1.20 22.98
N VAL A 135 24.97 0.01 23.21
CA VAL A 135 25.15 -0.75 24.45
C VAL A 135 26.62 -1.15 24.65
N SER A 136 27.30 -1.55 23.58
CA SER A 136 28.73 -1.93 23.62
C SER A 136 29.65 -0.78 24.03
N ARG A 137 29.28 0.48 23.73
CA ARG A 137 30.07 1.66 24.17
C ARG A 137 30.19 1.77 25.68
N TYR A 138 29.24 1.21 26.42
CA TYR A 138 29.22 1.21 27.88
C TYR A 138 29.80 -0.07 28.50
N GLY A 139 30.39 -0.96 27.68
CA GLY A 139 31.02 -2.19 28.16
C GLY A 139 30.04 -3.23 28.70
N VAL A 140 28.75 -3.10 28.39
CA VAL A 140 27.71 -4.04 28.82
C VAL A 140 27.76 -5.28 27.92
N ASN A 141 28.02 -6.45 28.51
CA ASN A 141 27.82 -7.73 27.83
C ASN A 141 26.36 -8.16 27.99
N ALA A 142 25.65 -8.28 26.88
CA ALA A 142 24.21 -8.53 26.83
C ALA A 142 23.83 -9.53 25.73
N ASP A 143 24.70 -10.50 25.42
CA ASP A 143 24.52 -11.44 24.30
C ASP A 143 23.14 -12.14 24.30
N ASP A 144 22.71 -12.65 25.46
CA ASP A 144 21.38 -13.28 25.60
C ASP A 144 20.22 -12.31 25.32
N LEU A 145 20.39 -11.03 25.70
CA LEU A 145 19.39 -9.99 25.48
C LEU A 145 19.37 -9.54 24.01
N PHE A 146 20.51 -9.49 23.34
CA PHE A 146 20.57 -9.22 21.90
C PHE A 146 19.90 -10.33 21.09
N ALA A 147 20.14 -11.60 21.44
CA ALA A 147 19.44 -12.72 20.82
C ALA A 147 17.91 -12.64 21.03
N ALA A 148 17.47 -12.22 22.23
CA ALA A 148 16.06 -11.99 22.52
C ALA A 148 15.48 -10.82 21.70
N LEU A 149 16.19 -9.70 21.61
CA LEU A 149 15.82 -8.55 20.78
C LEU A 149 15.65 -8.97 19.32
N GLN A 150 16.65 -9.64 18.74
CA GLN A 150 16.63 -10.06 17.35
C GLN A 150 15.41 -10.96 17.04
N LYS A 151 15.09 -11.89 17.94
CA LYS A 151 13.90 -12.75 17.81
C LYS A 151 12.60 -11.92 17.80
N GLN A 152 12.49 -10.92 18.69
CA GLN A 152 11.32 -10.06 18.76
C GLN A 152 11.20 -9.15 17.54
N LEU A 153 12.30 -8.51 17.12
CA LEU A 153 12.34 -7.68 15.92
C LEU A 153 11.96 -8.46 14.66
N ASN A 154 12.47 -9.69 14.49
CA ASN A 154 12.09 -10.54 13.37
C ASN A 154 10.62 -10.94 13.39
N HIS A 155 10.06 -11.20 14.57
CA HIS A 155 8.64 -11.50 14.72
C HIS A 155 7.78 -10.29 14.34
N GLU A 156 8.06 -9.14 14.94
CA GLU A 156 7.33 -7.89 14.67
C GLU A 156 7.47 -7.46 13.21
N PHE A 157 8.67 -7.54 12.63
CA PHE A 157 8.89 -7.16 11.23
C PHE A 157 8.00 -7.95 10.29
N ARG A 158 7.82 -9.26 10.50
CA ARG A 158 6.91 -10.08 9.70
C ARG A 158 5.45 -9.64 9.85
N LEU A 159 5.02 -9.30 11.07
CA LEU A 159 3.67 -8.79 11.30
C LEU A 159 3.46 -7.45 10.59
N ILE A 160 4.45 -6.56 10.65
CA ILE A 160 4.43 -5.25 10.01
C ILE A 160 4.42 -5.38 8.50
N GLN A 161 5.24 -6.26 7.94
CA GLN A 161 5.28 -6.52 6.50
C GLN A 161 3.88 -6.92 5.99
N CYS A 162 3.22 -7.86 6.67
CA CYS A 162 1.85 -8.24 6.35
C CYS A 162 0.87 -7.08 6.49
N LYS A 163 0.97 -6.27 7.56
CA LYS A 163 0.09 -5.11 7.78
C LYS A 163 0.24 -4.08 6.66
N VAL A 164 1.47 -3.68 6.36
CA VAL A 164 1.77 -2.70 5.30
C VAL A 164 1.26 -3.18 3.94
N LEU A 165 1.53 -4.43 3.56
CA LEU A 165 1.06 -4.99 2.29
C LEU A 165 -0.46 -5.00 2.19
N ASN A 166 -1.15 -5.47 3.24
CA ASN A 166 -2.61 -5.52 3.26
C ASN A 166 -3.21 -4.11 3.26
N SER A 167 -2.68 -3.19 4.06
CA SER A 167 -3.13 -1.81 4.13
C SER A 167 -2.94 -1.07 2.80
N ALA A 168 -1.77 -1.21 2.17
CA ALA A 168 -1.48 -0.63 0.85
C ALA A 168 -2.47 -1.16 -0.21
N ARG A 169 -2.72 -2.47 -0.20
CA ARG A 169 -3.69 -3.10 -1.10
C ARG A 169 -5.10 -2.56 -0.90
N THR A 170 -5.59 -2.53 0.33
CA THR A 170 -6.94 -2.02 0.63
C THR A 170 -7.08 -0.54 0.27
N ALA A 171 -6.07 0.28 0.56
CA ALA A 171 -6.07 1.68 0.18
C ALA A 171 -6.06 1.88 -1.35
N ARG A 172 -5.28 1.07 -2.07
CA ARG A 172 -5.25 1.10 -3.54
C ARG A 172 -6.58 0.67 -4.17
N GLU A 173 -7.21 -0.38 -3.64
CA GLU A 173 -8.54 -0.84 -4.07
C GLU A 173 -9.59 0.25 -3.85
N LYS A 174 -9.56 0.94 -2.70
CA LYS A 174 -10.43 2.09 -2.41
C LYS A 174 -10.28 3.20 -3.45
N VAL A 175 -9.03 3.56 -3.80
CA VAL A 175 -8.76 4.55 -4.84
C VAL A 175 -9.27 4.09 -6.21
N GLY A 176 -9.17 2.79 -6.54
CA GLY A 176 -9.74 2.24 -7.76
C GLY A 176 -11.25 2.51 -7.89
N ILE A 177 -11.98 2.31 -6.79
CA ILE A 177 -13.42 2.61 -6.70
C ILE A 177 -13.68 4.12 -6.85
N GLU A 178 -12.86 4.96 -6.22
CA GLU A 178 -12.98 6.42 -6.32
C GLU A 178 -12.73 6.94 -7.75
N ILE A 179 -11.78 6.36 -8.48
CA ILE A 179 -11.54 6.65 -9.90
C ILE A 179 -12.80 6.36 -10.70
N GLU A 180 -13.38 5.17 -10.55
CA GLU A 180 -14.59 4.78 -11.28
C GLU A 180 -15.76 5.72 -10.96
N ALA A 181 -15.98 6.03 -9.68
CA ALA A 181 -17.04 6.94 -9.25
C ALA A 181 -16.84 8.36 -9.81
N TYR A 182 -15.60 8.87 -9.81
CA TYR A 182 -15.27 10.18 -10.36
C TYR A 182 -15.59 10.25 -11.86
N LEU A 183 -15.16 9.24 -12.63
CA LEU A 183 -15.40 9.17 -14.07
C LEU A 183 -16.90 9.09 -14.40
N LEU A 184 -17.70 8.35 -13.61
CA LEU A 184 -19.15 8.30 -13.75
C LEU A 184 -19.80 9.67 -13.48
N SER A 185 -19.32 10.39 -12.47
CA SER A 185 -19.82 11.73 -12.12
C SER A 185 -19.51 12.78 -13.19
N GLN A 186 -18.29 12.72 -13.76
CA GLN A 186 -17.82 13.56 -14.85
C GLN A 186 -18.69 13.41 -16.09
N ALA A 187 -18.99 12.17 -16.47
CA ALA A 187 -19.81 11.91 -17.63
C ALA A 187 -21.26 12.36 -17.44
N SER A 188 -21.84 12.13 -16.26
CA SER A 188 -23.18 12.62 -15.91
C SER A 188 -23.29 14.15 -15.99
N ARG A 189 -22.24 14.88 -15.59
CA ARG A 189 -22.20 16.36 -15.63
C ARG A 189 -22.11 16.93 -17.05
N ASN A 190 -21.49 16.20 -17.97
CA ASN A 190 -21.20 16.71 -19.32
C ASN A 190 -22.32 16.41 -20.33
N GLY A 191 -23.45 15.83 -19.90
CA GLY A 191 -24.57 15.49 -20.79
C GLY A 191 -24.26 14.39 -21.81
N ASN A 192 -22.99 14.04 -21.97
CA ASN A 192 -22.53 12.83 -22.61
C ASN A 192 -22.86 11.68 -21.67
N THR A 193 -23.87 10.89 -22.02
CA THR A 193 -23.89 9.49 -21.59
C THR A 193 -22.48 8.99 -21.90
N PRO A 194 -21.69 8.58 -20.89
CA PRO A 194 -20.40 8.00 -21.20
C PRO A 194 -20.71 6.89 -22.20
N GLU A 195 -19.87 6.76 -23.23
CA GLU A 195 -19.81 5.56 -24.04
C GLU A 195 -19.31 4.46 -23.09
N LEU A 196 -20.21 4.08 -22.19
CA LEU A 196 -20.09 3.03 -21.23
C LEU A 196 -20.04 1.80 -22.12
N ALA A 197 -18.93 1.08 -22.02
CA ALA A 197 -19.06 -0.33 -21.73
C ALA A 197 -20.28 -0.49 -20.84
N ILE A 198 -21.39 -0.92 -21.44
CA ILE A 198 -22.72 -1.09 -20.86
C ILE A 198 -22.48 -1.46 -19.39
N ILE A 199 -22.84 -0.56 -18.47
CA ILE A 199 -22.88 -0.93 -17.05
C ILE A 199 -23.96 -1.98 -17.05
N GLU A 200 -23.53 -3.23 -17.19
CA GLU A 200 -24.45 -4.33 -17.17
C GLU A 200 -25.19 -4.22 -15.84
N SER A 201 -26.51 -4.28 -15.89
CA SER A 201 -27.28 -4.31 -14.66
C SER A 201 -26.80 -5.47 -13.78
N PRO A 202 -27.06 -5.46 -12.47
CA PRO A 202 -26.75 -6.60 -11.62
C PRO A 202 -27.29 -7.94 -12.17
N GLU A 203 -28.43 -7.90 -12.88
CA GLU A 203 -28.98 -9.03 -13.61
C GLU A 203 -28.15 -9.40 -14.84
N GLU A 204 -27.79 -8.43 -15.70
CA GLU A 204 -27.00 -8.66 -16.93
C GLU A 204 -25.57 -9.17 -16.63
N ARG A 205 -24.85 -8.49 -15.72
CA ARG A 205 -24.41 -9.10 -14.46
C ARG A 205 -24.16 -10.60 -14.40
N LYS A 206 -25.06 -11.13 -13.59
CA LYS A 206 -25.24 -12.53 -13.29
C LYS A 206 -25.39 -13.35 -14.55
N GLU A 207 -26.17 -12.92 -15.54
CA GLU A 207 -26.41 -13.68 -16.77
C GLU A 207 -25.13 -13.93 -17.57
N ARG A 208 -24.30 -12.90 -17.76
CA ARG A 208 -23.00 -13.04 -18.45
C ARG A 208 -22.07 -13.97 -17.70
N LEU A 209 -21.95 -13.80 -16.38
CA LEU A 209 -21.10 -14.63 -15.53
C LEU A 209 -21.57 -16.08 -15.48
N GLN A 210 -22.89 -16.30 -15.48
CA GLN A 210 -23.50 -17.62 -15.55
C GLN A 210 -23.21 -18.28 -16.90
N HIS A 211 -23.32 -17.53 -17.99
CA HIS A 211 -22.96 -18.00 -19.32
C HIS A 211 -21.48 -18.42 -19.42
N TRP A 212 -20.57 -17.61 -18.86
CA TRP A 212 -19.14 -17.96 -18.82
C TRP A 212 -18.84 -19.19 -17.97
N LEU A 213 -19.52 -19.33 -16.83
CA LEU A 213 -19.38 -20.50 -15.98
C LEU A 213 -19.86 -21.77 -16.72
N GLU A 214 -21.00 -21.70 -17.41
CA GLU A 214 -21.51 -22.81 -18.21
C GLU A 214 -20.58 -23.18 -19.36
N GLN A 215 -19.99 -22.21 -20.04
CA GLN A 215 -18.96 -22.46 -21.06
C GLN A 215 -17.72 -23.16 -20.47
N GLU A 216 -17.21 -22.69 -19.33
CA GLU A 216 -16.07 -23.34 -18.64
C GLU A 216 -16.39 -24.76 -18.20
N VAL A 217 -17.60 -25.00 -17.69
CA VAL A 217 -18.08 -26.34 -17.30
C VAL A 217 -18.18 -27.25 -18.51
N ARG A 218 -18.69 -26.77 -19.65
CA ARG A 218 -18.79 -27.54 -20.90
C ARG A 218 -17.42 -27.87 -21.49
N MET A 219 -16.48 -26.92 -21.45
CA MET A 219 -15.16 -27.07 -22.09
C MET A 219 -14.17 -27.89 -21.26
N ARG A 220 -14.20 -27.76 -19.92
CA ARG A 220 -13.13 -28.26 -19.04
C ARG A 220 -13.65 -29.00 -17.80
N GLY A 221 -14.95 -29.21 -17.70
CA GLY A 221 -15.59 -29.89 -16.58
C GLY A 221 -15.80 -28.98 -15.35
N LYS A 222 -16.59 -29.48 -14.40
CA LYS A 222 -17.02 -28.71 -13.21
C LYS A 222 -15.87 -28.34 -12.27
N SER A 223 -14.80 -29.12 -12.22
CA SER A 223 -13.70 -28.88 -11.29
C SER A 223 -12.92 -27.61 -11.65
N GLY A 224 -12.90 -26.65 -10.72
CA GLY A 224 -12.18 -25.38 -10.87
C GLY A 224 -12.83 -24.36 -11.82
N ALA A 225 -14.02 -24.62 -12.37
CA ALA A 225 -14.68 -23.69 -13.29
C ALA A 225 -14.94 -22.32 -12.64
N ILE A 226 -15.40 -22.31 -11.38
CA ILE A 226 -15.64 -21.07 -10.62
C ILE A 226 -14.36 -20.25 -10.46
N ASN A 227 -13.22 -20.88 -10.17
CA ASN A 227 -11.96 -20.14 -10.02
C ASN A 227 -11.54 -19.49 -11.34
N ARG A 228 -11.64 -20.22 -12.46
CA ARG A 228 -11.28 -19.70 -13.78
C ARG A 228 -12.21 -18.58 -14.25
N THR A 229 -13.51 -18.71 -13.99
CA THR A 229 -14.49 -17.66 -14.29
C THR A 229 -14.25 -16.42 -13.41
N ALA A 230 -13.88 -16.61 -12.13
CA ALA A 230 -13.58 -15.51 -11.21
C ALA A 230 -12.28 -14.79 -11.60
N GLU A 231 -11.22 -15.54 -11.94
CA GLU A 231 -9.96 -15.00 -12.47
C GLU A 231 -10.18 -14.23 -13.77
N ARG A 232 -11.00 -14.75 -14.68
CA ARG A 232 -11.35 -14.11 -15.95
C ARG A 232 -12.10 -12.78 -15.75
N GLU A 233 -12.93 -12.70 -14.72
CA GLU A 233 -13.66 -11.50 -14.33
C GLU A 233 -12.83 -10.56 -13.43
N GLY A 234 -11.68 -11.02 -12.91
CA GLY A 234 -10.84 -10.24 -12.00
C GLY A 234 -11.39 -10.13 -10.57
N ILE A 235 -12.23 -11.06 -10.13
CA ILE A 235 -12.84 -11.07 -8.79
C ILE A 235 -12.46 -12.32 -7.99
N SER A 236 -12.72 -12.31 -6.68
CA SER A 236 -12.49 -13.50 -5.85
C SER A 236 -13.55 -14.57 -6.11
N ARG A 237 -13.19 -15.85 -5.90
CA ARG A 237 -14.11 -16.99 -5.97
C ARG A 237 -15.37 -16.77 -5.11
N GLN A 238 -15.18 -16.28 -3.88
CA GLN A 238 -16.28 -15.99 -2.95
C GLN A 238 -17.22 -14.92 -3.49
N ARG A 239 -16.66 -13.88 -4.14
CA ARG A 239 -17.45 -12.81 -4.74
C ARG A 239 -18.24 -13.29 -5.96
N LEU A 240 -17.65 -14.13 -6.80
CA LEU A 240 -18.37 -14.74 -7.93
C LEU A 240 -19.55 -15.59 -7.45
N SER A 241 -19.35 -16.43 -6.43
CA SER A 241 -20.44 -17.23 -5.84
C SER A 241 -21.58 -16.35 -5.30
N GLN A 242 -21.25 -15.28 -4.59
CA GLN A 242 -22.26 -14.33 -4.09
C GLN A 242 -23.07 -13.63 -5.19
N ILE A 243 -22.48 -13.41 -6.38
CA ILE A 243 -23.19 -12.80 -7.51
C ILE A 243 -24.13 -13.81 -8.17
N LEU A 244 -23.71 -15.08 -8.28
CA LEU A 244 -24.52 -16.13 -8.91
C LEU A 244 -25.65 -16.65 -7.99
N ASP A 245 -25.47 -16.59 -6.67
CA ASP A 245 -26.45 -17.04 -5.68
C ASP A 245 -27.56 -16.01 -5.36
N ARG A 246 -27.39 -14.74 -5.78
CA ARG A 246 -28.39 -13.65 -5.65
C ARG A 246 -29.37 -13.69 -6.80
#